data_AF-A0A7X7AMV1-F1
#
_entry.id   AF-A0A7X7AMV1-F1
#
_cell.length_a   1.000
_cell.length_b   1.000
_cell.length_c   1.000
_cell.angle_alpha   90.00
_cell.angle_beta   90.00
_cell.angle_gamma   90.00
#
_symmetry.space_group_name_H-M   'P 1'
#
loop_
_entity.id
_entity.type
_entity.pdbx_description
1 polymer ?
#
loop_
_entity_poly.entity_id
_entity_poly.type
_entity_poly.pdbx_seq_one_letter_code
_entity_poly.pdbx_strand_id
1 'polypeptide(L)'
;LLIGLKGAKESGLDCGACGYPSCKELPPLRAGKEFHGPICAWRLIDLGIALGSAAKTASILNADNRIMYRIGVVVREMGLMEGEIIVGIPLSATGKNIYFDR
;
A
#
# COMPACT_ATOMS: atom_id res chain seq x y z
N LEU A 1 -2.45 -4.02 -11.38
CA LEU A 1 -1.48 -4.60 -10.43
C LEU A 1 -1.93 -4.30 -9.01
N LEU A 2 -1.76 -5.24 -8.08
CA LEU A 2 -2.05 -5.06 -6.65
C LEU A 2 -0.76 -5.32 -5.86
N ILE A 3 -0.46 -4.46 -4.91
CA ILE A 3 0.68 -4.60 -4.01
C ILE A 3 0.17 -4.43 -2.59
N GLY A 4 0.49 -5.40 -1.74
CA GLY A 4 0.01 -5.43 -0.37
C GLY A 4 1.15 -5.60 0.63
N LEU A 5 0.92 -5.06 1.82
CA LEU A 5 1.71 -5.32 3.00
C LEU A 5 1.01 -6.45 3.78
N LYS A 6 1.74 -7.51 4.13
CA LYS A 6 1.25 -8.65 4.90
C LYS A 6 2.23 -9.02 6.00
N GLY A 7 1.76 -9.17 7.24
CA GLY A 7 2.55 -9.63 8.39
C GLY A 7 3.73 -8.72 8.71
N ALA A 8 3.62 -7.42 8.44
CA ALA A 8 4.73 -6.50 8.59
C ALA A 8 5.07 -6.24 10.07
N LYS A 9 6.27 -6.66 10.46
CA LYS A 9 6.83 -6.37 11.78
C LYS A 9 7.42 -4.96 11.85
N GLU A 10 7.58 -4.45 13.05
CA GLU A 10 8.37 -3.27 13.36
C GLU A 10 9.78 -3.31 12.72
N SER A 11 10.36 -2.14 12.49
CA SER A 11 11.74 -2.02 11.99
C SER A 11 12.80 -2.17 13.08
N GLY A 12 12.41 -2.11 14.37
CA GLY A 12 13.34 -2.17 15.51
C GLY A 12 14.17 -0.91 15.72
N LEU A 13 13.79 0.20 15.07
CA LEU A 13 14.55 1.47 15.12
C LEU A 13 14.16 2.39 16.30
N ASP A 14 13.09 2.08 17.04
CA ASP A 14 12.54 2.92 18.13
C ASP A 14 12.36 4.41 17.77
N CYS A 15 12.05 4.69 16.49
CA CYS A 15 12.06 6.05 15.94
C CYS A 15 10.84 6.93 16.30
N GLY A 16 9.81 6.39 16.97
CA GLY A 16 8.59 7.13 17.31
C GLY A 16 7.63 7.46 16.16
N ALA A 17 8.02 7.27 14.89
CA ALA A 17 7.25 7.75 13.73
C ALA A 17 5.85 7.14 13.55
N CYS A 18 5.58 6.00 14.18
CA CYS A 18 4.25 5.36 14.20
C CYS A 18 3.35 5.85 15.36
N GLY A 19 3.83 6.82 16.16
CA GLY A 19 3.10 7.37 17.31
C GLY A 19 3.31 6.63 18.62
N TYR A 20 4.18 5.61 18.67
CA TYR A 20 4.51 4.85 19.87
C TYR A 20 5.95 5.11 20.35
N PRO A 21 6.23 5.20 21.67
CA PRO A 21 7.55 5.58 22.18
C PRO A 21 8.68 4.59 21.83
N SER A 22 8.36 3.30 21.76
CA SER A 22 9.27 2.26 21.30
C SER A 22 8.56 1.27 20.36
N CYS A 23 9.34 0.55 19.56
CA CYS A 23 8.85 -0.51 18.70
C CYS A 23 8.19 -1.65 19.48
N LYS A 24 8.60 -1.89 20.73
CA LYS A 24 8.00 -2.90 21.61
C LYS A 24 6.61 -2.50 22.12
N GLU A 25 6.33 -1.20 22.13
CA GLU A 25 5.04 -0.65 22.56
C GLU A 25 4.01 -0.56 21.42
N LEU A 26 4.42 -0.86 20.17
CA LEU A 26 3.49 -0.96 19.05
C LEU A 26 2.54 -2.13 19.31
N PRO A 27 1.22 -1.89 19.49
CA PRO A 27 0.30 -2.95 19.83
C PRO A 27 0.08 -3.88 18.63
N PRO A 28 -0.39 -5.11 18.87
CA PRO A 28 -0.77 -6.02 17.81
C PRO A 28 -1.76 -5.38 16.84
N LEU A 29 -1.65 -5.79 15.59
CA LEU A 29 -2.52 -5.36 14.51
C LEU A 29 -4.00 -5.56 14.87
N ARG A 30 -4.82 -4.55 14.59
CA ARG A 30 -6.27 -4.55 14.81
C ARG A 30 -7.00 -4.27 13.51
N ALA A 31 -8.21 -4.80 13.40
CA ALA A 31 -9.08 -4.48 12.28
C ALA A 31 -9.48 -3.00 12.33
N GLY A 32 -9.19 -2.27 11.26
CA GLY A 32 -9.77 -0.95 11.01
C GLY A 32 -10.86 -1.03 9.96
N LYS A 33 -11.49 0.13 9.66
CA LYS A 33 -12.58 0.24 8.69
C LYS A 33 -12.13 -0.23 7.30
N GLU A 34 -11.17 0.48 6.71
CA GLU A 34 -10.68 0.21 5.35
C GLU A 34 -9.36 -0.59 5.31
N PHE A 35 -8.54 -0.49 6.35
CA PHE A 35 -7.27 -1.19 6.48
C PHE A 35 -6.97 -1.52 7.94
N HIS A 36 -6.10 -2.49 8.19
CA HIS A 36 -5.70 -2.87 9.54
C HIS A 36 -4.55 -2.00 10.04
N GLY A 37 -4.45 -1.83 11.36
CA GLY A 37 -3.38 -1.07 11.99
C GLY A 37 -3.36 -1.21 13.51
N PRO A 38 -2.39 -0.60 14.21
CA PRO A 38 -1.34 0.27 13.70
C PRO A 38 -0.24 -0.48 12.94
N ILE A 39 0.51 0.24 12.11
CA ILE A 39 1.61 -0.29 11.29
C ILE A 39 2.85 0.58 11.48
N CYS A 40 4.01 -0.05 11.49
CA CYS A 40 5.28 0.66 11.52
C CYS A 40 5.41 1.58 10.29
N ALA A 41 5.70 2.87 10.51
CA ALA A 41 5.82 3.86 9.44
C ALA A 41 6.82 3.45 8.35
N TRP A 42 7.92 2.80 8.73
CA TRP A 42 8.93 2.30 7.79
C TRP A 42 8.40 1.19 6.88
N ARG A 43 7.44 0.38 7.34
CA ARG A 43 6.82 -0.65 6.49
C ARG A 43 5.85 -0.06 5.49
N LEU A 44 5.23 1.06 5.82
CA LEU A 44 4.46 1.86 4.85
C LEU A 44 5.38 2.50 3.82
N ILE A 45 6.58 2.94 4.23
CA ILE A 45 7.60 3.46 3.31
C ILE A 45 8.10 2.35 2.38
N ASP A 46 8.41 1.15 2.90
CA ASP A 46 8.80 -0.01 2.09
C ASP A 46 7.73 -0.35 1.04
N LEU A 47 6.45 -0.32 1.43
CA LEU A 47 5.33 -0.46 0.51
C LEU A 47 5.31 0.66 -0.54
N GLY A 48 5.55 1.90 -0.14
CA GLY A 48 5.67 3.04 -1.03
C GLY A 48 6.79 2.88 -2.06
N ILE A 49 7.95 2.36 -1.66
CA ILE A 49 9.06 2.04 -2.57
C ILE A 49 8.62 1.00 -3.59
N ALA A 50 7.98 -0.10 -3.15
CA ALA A 50 7.48 -1.13 -4.05
C ALA A 50 6.45 -0.58 -5.05
N LEU A 51 5.54 0.28 -4.59
CA LEU A 51 4.57 0.97 -5.45
C LEU A 51 5.24 1.89 -6.47
N GLY A 52 6.23 2.68 -6.04
CA GLY A 52 6.99 3.57 -6.90
C GLY A 52 7.77 2.81 -7.98
N SER A 53 8.46 1.73 -7.60
CA SER A 53 9.16 0.86 -8.54
C SER A 53 8.19 0.26 -9.58
N ALA A 54 7.04 -0.26 -9.15
CA ALA A 54 6.06 -0.84 -10.05
C ALA A 54 5.44 0.18 -11.02
N ALA A 55 5.09 1.38 -10.51
CA ALA A 55 4.57 2.47 -11.33
C ALA A 55 5.60 2.93 -12.38
N LYS A 56 6.88 3.00 -11.98
CA LYS A 56 7.99 3.33 -12.89
C LYS A 56 8.17 2.27 -13.96
N THR A 57 8.16 0.98 -13.60
CA THR A 57 8.27 -0.12 -14.56
C THR A 57 7.14 -0.08 -15.58
N ALA A 58 5.89 0.14 -15.14
CA ALA A 58 4.77 0.32 -16.06
C ALA A 58 4.99 1.49 -17.03
N SER A 59 5.48 2.63 -16.53
CA SER A 59 5.81 3.79 -17.39
C SER A 59 6.94 3.49 -18.39
N ILE A 60 7.97 2.72 -18.02
CA ILE A 60 9.03 2.28 -18.96
C ILE A 60 8.45 1.44 -20.09
N LEU A 61 7.39 0.67 -19.81
CA LEU A 61 6.66 -0.14 -20.80
C LEU A 61 5.59 0.65 -21.55
N ASN A 62 5.60 1.98 -21.46
CA ASN A 62 4.59 2.88 -22.04
C ASN A 62 3.15 2.57 -21.58
N ALA A 63 2.99 1.95 -20.41
CA ALA A 63 1.70 1.73 -19.78
C ALA A 63 1.40 2.86 -18.79
N ASP A 64 0.37 3.63 -19.13
CA ASP A 64 -0.17 4.69 -18.31
C ASP A 64 -0.74 4.11 -17.01
N ASN A 65 -0.44 4.74 -15.87
CA ASN A 65 -0.82 4.18 -14.58
C ASN A 65 -0.99 5.24 -13.49
N ARG A 66 -1.68 4.87 -12.41
CA ARG A 66 -1.88 5.73 -11.23
C ARG A 66 -2.01 4.88 -9.97
N ILE A 67 -1.29 5.22 -8.91
CA ILE A 67 -1.46 4.57 -7.60
C ILE A 67 -2.82 4.98 -7.02
N MET A 68 -3.65 4.01 -6.63
CA MET A 68 -5.00 4.24 -6.10
C MET A 68 -5.26 3.39 -4.85
N TYR A 69 -5.73 4.04 -3.77
CA TYR A 69 -6.06 3.34 -2.52
C TYR A 69 -7.40 2.59 -2.59
N ARG A 70 -8.42 3.19 -3.24
CA ARG A 70 -9.81 2.68 -3.22
C ARG A 70 -9.94 1.25 -3.75
N ILE A 71 -9.19 0.92 -4.80
CA ILE A 71 -9.21 -0.44 -5.37
C ILE A 71 -8.66 -1.47 -4.37
N GLY A 72 -7.69 -1.07 -3.53
CA GLY A 72 -7.15 -1.93 -2.49
C GLY A 72 -8.13 -2.19 -1.35
N VAL A 73 -8.94 -1.18 -0.98
CA VAL A 73 -10.03 -1.35 -0.02
C VAL A 73 -11.03 -2.39 -0.52
N VAL A 74 -11.51 -2.23 -1.75
CA VAL A 74 -12.49 -3.15 -2.36
C VAL A 74 -11.94 -4.56 -2.48
N VAL A 75 -10.69 -4.72 -2.93
CA VAL A 75 -10.01 -6.02 -3.02
C VAL A 75 -9.94 -6.73 -1.66
N ARG A 76 -9.63 -5.99 -0.59
CA ARG A 76 -9.62 -6.51 0.78
C ARG A 76 -11.01 -6.92 1.24
N GLU A 77 -12.01 -6.06 1.04
CA GLU A 77 -13.41 -6.33 1.44
C GLU A 77 -14.00 -7.54 0.70
N MET A 78 -13.63 -7.73 -0.56
CA MET A 78 -14.04 -8.89 -1.37
C MET A 78 -13.25 -10.17 -1.04
N GLY A 79 -12.24 -10.12 -0.17
CA GLY A 79 -11.41 -11.27 0.17
C GLY A 79 -10.56 -11.81 -0.99
N LEU A 80 -10.28 -10.99 -1.99
CA LEU A 80 -9.53 -11.40 -3.19
C LEU A 80 -8.02 -11.48 -2.96
N MET A 81 -7.52 -10.77 -1.95
CA MET A 81 -6.11 -10.75 -1.55
C MET A 81 -6.00 -10.47 -0.05
N GLU A 82 -5.11 -11.19 0.61
CA GLU A 82 -4.80 -10.98 2.03
C GLU A 82 -3.72 -9.89 2.20
N GLY A 83 -3.94 -8.97 3.12
CA GLY A 83 -2.98 -7.93 3.50
C GLY A 83 -3.57 -6.90 4.45
N GLU A 84 -2.72 -6.28 5.26
CA GLU A 84 -3.13 -5.21 6.17
C GLU A 84 -3.41 -3.90 5.43
N ILE A 85 -2.54 -3.60 4.46
CA ILE A 85 -2.70 -2.52 3.49
C ILE A 85 -2.59 -3.15 2.10
N ILE A 86 -3.52 -2.83 1.21
CA ILE A 86 -3.45 -3.19 -0.21
C ILE A 86 -3.63 -1.91 -1.00
N VAL A 87 -2.81 -1.73 -2.02
CA VAL A 87 -2.88 -0.58 -2.92
C VAL A 87 -2.81 -1.11 -4.35
N GLY A 88 -3.64 -0.54 -5.23
CA GLY A 88 -3.62 -0.93 -6.63
C GLY A 88 -2.97 0.12 -7.53
N ILE A 89 -2.38 -0.38 -8.59
CA ILE A 89 -1.87 0.37 -9.73
C ILE A 89 -2.62 -0.15 -10.95
N PRO A 90 -3.78 0.42 -11.29
CA PRO A 90 -4.42 0.15 -12.57
C PRO A 90 -3.55 0.65 -13.72
N LEU A 91 -3.62 -0.07 -14.85
CA LEU A 91 -2.78 0.12 -16.03
C LEU A 91 -3.68 0.40 -17.24
N SER A 92 -3.32 1.38 -18.05
CA SER A 92 -3.95 1.70 -19.32
C SER A 92 -2.93 1.61 -20.43
N ALA A 93 -3.31 0.95 -21.53
CA ALA A 93 -2.58 0.92 -22.79
C ALA A 93 -3.34 1.67 -23.90
N THR A 94 -4.33 2.48 -23.53
CA THR A 94 -5.13 3.29 -24.47
C THR A 94 -4.54 4.69 -24.59
N GLY A 95 -4.86 5.40 -25.68
CA GLY A 95 -4.33 6.75 -25.91
C GLY A 95 -4.81 7.82 -24.92
N LYS A 96 -5.81 7.52 -24.08
CA LYS A 96 -6.27 8.41 -23.01
C LYS A 96 -6.22 7.69 -21.68
N ASN A 97 -5.51 8.26 -20.72
CA ASN A 97 -5.45 7.75 -19.36
C ASN A 97 -6.74 8.08 -18.58
N ILE A 98 -7.69 7.15 -18.57
CA ILE A 98 -8.97 7.28 -17.87
C ILE A 98 -8.85 7.50 -16.35
N TYR A 99 -7.69 7.20 -15.75
CA TYR A 99 -7.50 7.36 -14.30
C TYR A 99 -7.29 8.82 -13.87
N PHE A 100 -7.12 9.73 -14.83
CA PHE A 100 -7.01 11.17 -14.61
C PHE A 100 -8.25 11.94 -15.06
N ASP A 101 -9.25 11.27 -15.64
CA ASP A 101 -10.54 11.87 -15.97
C ASP A 101 -11.37 12.05 -14.69
N ARG A 102 -11.29 13.23 -14.08
CA ARG A 102 -12.11 13.66 -12.93
C ARG A 102 -12.54 15.10 -13.08
#